data_AF-V5G4J9-F1
#
_entry.id   AF-V5G4J9-F1
#
_cell.length_a   1.000
_cell.length_b   1.000
_cell.length_c   1.000
_cell.angle_alpha   90.00
_cell.angle_beta   90.00
_cell.angle_gamma   90.00
#
_symmetry.space_group_name_H-M   'P 1'
#
loop_
_entity.id
_entity.type
_entity.pdbx_description
1 polymer ?
#
loop_
_entity_poly.entity_id
_entity_poly.type
_entity_poly.pdbx_seq_one_letter_code
_entity_poly.pdbx_strand_id
1 'polypeptide(L)'
;MPPARYDAGRFVRDVVYSTICVSGATGLHNLGNTCFMNAALQAVSNTRPLTMYFQRDAQLSELNCTNPLGTKGVVARRYAELCRELWAGSTRSVAPLKLRCCVTKHAPLLGSGGQHDSQELLAWLLDSLHEDLNRVANRQYTELNDSGGRPDEVVAEEAWQQHLATNHSIITDLFYGQLKSKVTCQVCGHESVRFDPFNLLSLPLPMESYILCEVLVVRLNGDCPVKYGVRLNSEARYLELKVQLYELCGVKPDRLLLAEVAYCQIRVLLPDESRVNSSTVTELYAYELPDVDDVAGTDEGENETEEEMGIPDSPLARSPEVSAGSALCMPNILCFKHNKKRSELGHNRPVPLKKSSISIHSGSSAASASSESS
;
A
#
# COMPACT_ATOMS: atom_id res chain seq x y z
N MET A 1 -46.17 72.25 -26.68
CA MET A 1 -46.18 71.17 -25.66
C MET A 1 -45.98 69.84 -26.36
N PRO A 2 -45.25 68.89 -25.73
CA PRO A 2 -44.17 68.13 -26.36
C PRO A 2 -44.64 66.91 -27.19
N PRO A 3 -43.78 66.37 -28.06
CA PRO A 3 -44.07 65.16 -28.82
C PRO A 3 -43.99 63.92 -27.91
N ALA A 4 -44.88 62.96 -28.18
CA ALA A 4 -44.97 61.68 -27.49
C ALA A 4 -43.64 60.91 -27.57
N ARG A 5 -43.10 60.54 -26.41
CA ARG A 5 -41.98 59.61 -26.30
C ARG A 5 -42.44 58.23 -26.77
N TYR A 6 -41.87 57.76 -27.87
CA TYR A 6 -41.85 56.35 -28.21
C TYR A 6 -40.98 55.62 -27.18
N ASP A 7 -41.61 54.86 -26.30
CA ASP A 7 -40.92 53.97 -25.38
C ASP A 7 -40.53 52.70 -26.17
N ALA A 8 -39.29 52.67 -26.64
CA ALA A 8 -38.73 51.49 -27.28
C ALA A 8 -38.50 50.43 -26.19
N GLY A 9 -39.51 49.60 -25.96
CA GLY A 9 -39.45 48.44 -25.09
C GLY A 9 -38.23 47.58 -25.44
N ARG A 10 -37.22 47.65 -24.58
CA ARG A 10 -36.08 46.75 -24.56
C ARG A 10 -36.61 45.35 -24.24
N PHE A 11 -36.90 44.57 -25.28
CA PHE A 11 -36.96 43.12 -25.15
C PHE A 11 -35.52 42.66 -24.85
N VAL A 12 -35.18 42.62 -23.56
CA VAL A 12 -34.04 41.85 -23.08
C VAL A 12 -34.44 40.40 -23.27
N ARG A 13 -34.02 39.81 -24.39
CA ARG A 13 -33.94 38.35 -24.50
C ARG A 13 -32.91 37.94 -23.45
N ASP A 14 -33.38 37.46 -22.30
CA ASP A 14 -32.56 36.69 -21.37
C ASP A 14 -32.12 35.43 -22.11
N VAL A 15 -31.00 35.53 -22.82
CA VAL A 15 -30.24 34.38 -23.29
C VAL A 15 -29.64 33.78 -22.02
N VAL A 16 -30.41 32.89 -21.38
CA VAL A 16 -29.86 31.98 -20.39
C VAL A 16 -28.83 31.14 -21.15
N TYR A 17 -27.56 31.51 -21.05
CA TYR A 17 -26.46 30.61 -21.39
C TYR A 17 -26.56 29.43 -20.43
N SER A 18 -27.36 28.42 -20.79
CA SER A 18 -27.25 27.12 -20.15
C SER A 18 -25.81 26.68 -20.39
N THR A 19 -25.00 26.70 -19.34
CA THR A 19 -23.64 26.16 -19.43
C THR A 19 -23.82 24.67 -19.65
N ILE A 20 -23.76 24.24 -20.91
CA ILE A 20 -23.78 22.82 -21.26
C ILE A 20 -22.52 22.23 -20.65
N CYS A 21 -22.70 21.49 -19.56
CA CYS A 21 -21.65 20.76 -18.89
C CYS A 21 -21.54 19.38 -19.56
N VAL A 22 -20.34 18.83 -19.63
CA VAL A 22 -20.16 17.46 -20.12
C VAL A 22 -20.93 16.53 -19.18
N SER A 23 -21.81 15.70 -19.75
CA SER A 23 -22.61 14.73 -18.98
C SER A 23 -21.70 13.81 -18.17
N GLY A 24 -21.93 13.71 -16.86
CA GLY A 24 -21.09 12.97 -15.92
C GLY A 24 -19.91 13.77 -15.34
N ALA A 25 -19.58 14.94 -15.91
CA ALA A 25 -18.58 15.86 -15.37
C ALA A 25 -19.21 16.89 -14.41
N THR A 26 -19.99 16.41 -13.45
CA THR A 26 -20.68 17.23 -12.43
C THR A 26 -20.09 16.94 -11.05
N GLY A 27 -19.62 17.98 -10.37
CA GLY A 27 -19.05 17.87 -9.02
C GLY A 27 -20.10 17.65 -7.92
N LEU A 28 -19.65 17.24 -6.73
CA LEU A 28 -20.50 17.11 -5.55
C LEU A 28 -20.09 18.12 -4.48
N HIS A 29 -21.05 18.82 -3.88
CA HIS A 29 -20.78 19.76 -2.79
C HIS A 29 -20.26 19.01 -1.56
N ASN A 30 -19.26 19.56 -0.88
CA ASN A 30 -18.86 19.07 0.44
C ASN A 30 -19.80 19.69 1.48
N LEU A 31 -20.50 18.85 2.24
CA LEU A 31 -21.53 19.26 3.18
C LEU A 31 -21.06 19.16 4.64
N GLY A 32 -19.74 19.28 4.86
CA GLY A 32 -19.06 19.12 6.14
C GLY A 32 -18.52 17.70 6.31
N ASN A 33 -17.21 17.53 6.15
CA ASN A 33 -16.51 16.23 6.20
C ASN A 33 -17.08 15.13 5.28
N THR A 34 -17.79 15.48 4.19
CA THR A 34 -18.41 14.49 3.28
C THR A 34 -17.57 14.18 2.04
N CYS A 35 -16.27 14.47 2.04
CA CYS A 35 -15.41 14.19 0.88
C CYS A 35 -15.28 12.68 0.58
N PHE A 36 -15.26 11.83 1.62
CA PHE A 36 -15.29 10.37 1.49
C PHE A 36 -16.53 9.91 0.71
N MET A 37 -17.68 10.54 0.98
CA MET A 37 -18.95 10.28 0.31
C MET A 37 -18.92 10.72 -1.14
N ASN A 38 -18.40 11.92 -1.40
CA ASN A 38 -18.28 12.42 -2.75
C ASN A 38 -17.36 11.53 -3.60
N ALA A 39 -16.25 11.05 -3.04
CA ALA A 39 -15.33 10.14 -3.72
C ALA A 39 -16.00 8.82 -4.11
N ALA A 40 -16.68 8.15 -3.17
CA ALA A 40 -17.40 6.90 -3.43
C ALA A 40 -18.51 7.10 -4.48
N LEU A 41 -19.33 8.15 -4.34
CA LEU A 41 -20.44 8.42 -5.27
C LEU A 41 -19.95 8.72 -6.69
N GLN A 42 -18.85 9.46 -6.84
CA GLN A 42 -18.26 9.71 -8.15
C GLN A 42 -17.71 8.43 -8.79
N ALA A 43 -17.07 7.56 -8.00
CA ALA A 43 -16.58 6.28 -8.50
C ALA A 43 -17.74 5.41 -9.03
N VAL A 44 -18.79 5.22 -8.23
CA VAL A 44 -19.94 4.39 -8.62
C VAL A 44 -20.73 5.00 -9.78
N SER A 45 -20.93 6.33 -9.78
CA SER A 45 -21.60 7.06 -10.88
C SER A 45 -20.87 6.94 -12.22
N ASN A 46 -19.56 6.72 -12.22
CA ASN A 46 -18.78 6.51 -13.43
C ASN A 46 -18.71 5.03 -13.86
N THR A 47 -19.33 4.11 -13.12
CA THR A 47 -19.57 2.74 -13.58
C THR A 47 -20.69 2.72 -14.61
N ARG A 48 -20.31 2.90 -15.88
CA ARG A 48 -21.24 3.13 -17.00
C ARG A 48 -22.42 2.14 -17.09
N PRO A 49 -22.25 0.81 -16.94
CA PRO A 49 -23.39 -0.12 -17.00
C PRO A 49 -24.44 0.16 -15.92
N LEU A 50 -23.99 0.43 -14.68
CA LEU A 50 -24.87 0.76 -13.56
C LEU A 50 -25.59 2.09 -13.77
N THR A 51 -24.86 3.11 -14.23
CA THR A 51 -25.45 4.43 -14.51
C THR A 51 -26.50 4.35 -15.62
N MET A 52 -26.23 3.61 -16.70
CA MET A 52 -27.19 3.40 -17.78
C MET A 52 -28.44 2.68 -17.31
N TYR A 53 -28.31 1.72 -16.39
CA TYR A 53 -29.44 1.05 -15.75
C TYR A 53 -30.34 2.05 -15.01
N PHE A 54 -29.77 2.93 -14.19
CA PHE A 54 -30.52 3.96 -13.47
C PHE A 54 -31.09 5.08 -14.36
N GLN A 55 -30.38 5.47 -15.42
CA GLN A 55 -30.85 6.48 -16.38
C GLN A 55 -32.04 6.02 -17.22
N ARG A 56 -32.15 4.70 -17.45
CA ARG A 56 -33.25 4.09 -18.20
C ARG A 56 -34.45 3.74 -17.33
N ASP A 57 -34.41 4.11 -16.04
CA ASP A 57 -35.42 3.75 -15.06
C ASP A 57 -35.65 2.23 -14.89
N ALA A 58 -34.66 1.41 -15.27
CA ALA A 58 -34.75 -0.05 -15.19
C ALA A 58 -34.85 -0.55 -13.74
N GLN A 59 -34.37 0.24 -12.79
CA GLN A 59 -34.52 -0.03 -11.36
C GLN A 59 -35.99 -0.14 -10.94
N LEU A 60 -36.91 0.59 -11.60
CA LEU A 60 -38.30 0.68 -11.15
C LEU A 60 -39.02 -0.67 -11.19
N SER A 61 -38.69 -1.54 -12.15
CA SER A 61 -39.24 -2.90 -12.25
C SER A 61 -38.62 -3.90 -11.29
N GLU A 62 -37.44 -3.60 -10.74
CA GLU A 62 -36.68 -4.51 -9.86
C GLU A 62 -36.70 -4.08 -8.38
N LEU A 63 -37.39 -2.97 -8.06
CA LEU A 63 -37.49 -2.47 -6.69
C LEU A 63 -38.16 -3.47 -5.74
N ASN A 64 -37.38 -3.95 -4.78
CA ASN A 64 -37.86 -4.84 -3.74
C ASN A 64 -38.24 -4.04 -2.48
N CYS A 65 -39.53 -3.68 -2.39
CA CYS A 65 -40.05 -2.91 -1.26
C CYS A 65 -40.35 -3.76 -0.02
N THR A 66 -40.31 -5.09 -0.15
CA THR A 66 -40.70 -6.05 0.90
C THR A 66 -39.51 -6.71 1.58
N ASN A 67 -38.32 -6.62 1.01
CA ASN A 67 -37.11 -7.22 1.55
C ASN A 67 -36.79 -6.66 2.95
N PRO A 68 -36.75 -7.50 4.01
CA PRO A 68 -36.47 -7.03 5.37
C PRO A 68 -35.06 -6.46 5.56
N LEU A 69 -34.12 -6.85 4.69
CA LEU A 69 -32.73 -6.38 4.72
C LEU A 69 -32.50 -5.10 3.88
N GLY A 70 -33.48 -4.73 3.04
CA GLY A 70 -33.42 -3.51 2.24
C GLY A 70 -33.94 -2.28 2.95
N THR A 71 -33.98 -1.17 2.22
CA THR A 71 -34.49 0.13 2.70
C THR A 71 -35.89 0.44 2.16
N LYS A 72 -36.62 -0.59 1.75
CA LYS A 72 -37.90 -0.51 1.04
C LYS A 72 -37.77 0.24 -0.30
N GLY A 73 -36.61 0.17 -0.95
CA GLY A 73 -36.34 0.84 -2.23
C GLY A 73 -36.00 2.33 -2.12
N VAL A 74 -35.81 2.86 -0.90
CA VAL A 74 -35.60 4.30 -0.69
C VAL A 74 -34.22 4.72 -1.19
N VAL A 75 -33.17 3.95 -0.87
CA VAL A 75 -31.80 4.24 -1.30
C VAL A 75 -31.69 4.16 -2.82
N ALA A 76 -32.21 3.09 -3.44
CA ALA A 76 -32.20 2.95 -4.90
C ALA A 76 -32.87 4.12 -5.61
N ARG A 77 -34.03 4.60 -5.12
CA ARG A 77 -34.70 5.78 -5.69
C ARG A 77 -33.90 7.06 -5.55
N ARG A 78 -33.30 7.32 -4.38
CA ARG A 78 -32.48 8.53 -4.17
C ARG A 78 -31.17 8.50 -4.95
N TYR A 79 -30.58 7.32 -5.11
CA TYR A 79 -29.41 7.14 -5.95
C TYR A 79 -29.73 7.35 -7.43
N ALA A 80 -30.88 6.84 -7.92
CA ALA A 80 -31.34 7.07 -9.29
C ALA A 80 -31.60 8.56 -9.59
N GLU A 81 -32.20 9.30 -8.64
CA GLU A 81 -32.35 10.76 -8.72
C GLU A 81 -30.98 11.45 -8.85
N LEU A 82 -30.01 11.09 -7.99
CA LEU A 82 -28.67 11.66 -8.04
C LEU A 82 -27.94 11.33 -9.36
N CYS A 83 -28.06 10.11 -9.87
CA CYS A 83 -27.48 9.73 -11.16
C CYS A 83 -28.02 10.60 -12.30
N ARG A 84 -29.33 10.86 -12.32
CA ARG A 84 -29.92 11.76 -13.33
C ARG A 84 -29.40 13.17 -13.20
N GLU A 85 -29.25 13.69 -11.98
CA GLU A 85 -28.69 15.03 -11.74
C GLU A 85 -27.22 15.12 -12.19
N LEU A 86 -26.38 14.14 -11.86
CA LEU A 86 -24.96 14.10 -12.25
C LEU A 86 -24.74 13.96 -13.76
N TRP A 87 -25.66 13.30 -14.46
CA TRP A 87 -25.55 13.04 -15.88
C TRP A 87 -26.47 13.90 -16.75
N ALA A 88 -27.20 14.86 -16.17
CA ALA A 88 -28.06 15.78 -16.92
C ALA A 88 -27.27 16.76 -17.82
N GLY A 89 -26.00 17.04 -17.51
CA GLY A 89 -25.19 18.03 -18.23
C GLY A 89 -25.67 19.48 -18.03
N SER A 90 -26.55 19.72 -17.06
CA SER A 90 -27.17 21.03 -16.81
C SER A 90 -26.46 21.85 -15.74
N THR A 91 -25.71 21.21 -14.82
CA THR A 91 -25.05 21.87 -13.69
C THR A 91 -23.61 21.41 -13.53
N ARG A 92 -22.76 22.33 -13.05
CA ARG A 92 -21.34 22.05 -12.74
C ARG A 92 -21.18 21.28 -11.43
N SER A 93 -22.10 21.43 -10.49
CA SER A 93 -22.08 20.72 -9.21
C SER A 93 -23.45 20.60 -8.57
N VAL A 94 -23.65 19.56 -7.76
CA VAL A 94 -24.90 19.26 -7.05
C VAL A 94 -24.64 18.87 -5.59
N ALA A 95 -25.61 19.13 -4.71
CA ALA A 95 -25.56 18.71 -3.31
C ALA A 95 -26.36 17.41 -3.13
N PRO A 96 -25.74 16.28 -2.73
CA PRO A 96 -26.42 14.99 -2.61
C PRO A 96 -27.26 14.89 -1.32
N LEU A 97 -28.05 15.91 -0.99
CA LEU A 97 -28.77 16.05 0.29
C LEU A 97 -29.71 14.87 0.56
N LYS A 98 -30.48 14.47 -0.46
CA LYS A 98 -31.46 13.37 -0.32
C LYS A 98 -30.78 12.04 -0.01
N LEU A 99 -29.67 11.75 -0.70
CA LEU A 99 -28.91 10.52 -0.48
C LEU A 99 -28.15 10.57 0.84
N ARG A 100 -27.60 11.72 1.22
CA ARG A 100 -27.00 11.93 2.55
C ARG A 100 -28.01 11.64 3.66
N CYS A 101 -29.25 12.11 3.55
CA CYS A 101 -30.29 11.80 4.53
C CYS A 101 -30.54 10.28 4.64
N CYS A 102 -30.47 9.54 3.54
CA CYS A 102 -30.55 8.07 3.57
C CYS A 102 -29.36 7.45 4.31
N VAL A 103 -28.14 7.93 4.05
CA VAL A 103 -26.93 7.48 4.77
C VAL A 103 -27.10 7.71 6.27
N THR A 104 -27.44 8.92 6.70
CA THR A 104 -27.62 9.23 8.13
C THR A 104 -28.71 8.37 8.79
N LYS A 105 -29.76 7.99 8.06
CA LYS A 105 -30.86 7.18 8.58
C LYS A 105 -30.53 5.68 8.65
N HIS A 106 -29.87 5.14 7.63
CA HIS A 106 -29.68 3.69 7.44
C HIS A 106 -28.26 3.22 7.75
N ALA A 107 -27.28 4.12 7.82
CA ALA A 107 -25.93 3.91 8.32
C ALA A 107 -25.53 5.05 9.28
N PRO A 108 -26.09 5.09 10.50
CA PRO A 108 -25.85 6.18 11.45
C PRO A 108 -24.36 6.43 11.78
N LEU A 109 -23.53 5.38 11.73
CA LEU A 109 -22.07 5.48 11.94
C LEU A 109 -21.41 6.45 10.93
N LEU A 110 -21.78 6.33 9.66
CA LEU A 110 -21.32 7.19 8.56
C LEU A 110 -22.01 8.57 8.53
N GLY A 111 -23.06 8.75 9.35
CA GLY A 111 -23.85 9.96 9.46
C GLY A 111 -23.38 10.94 10.55
N SER A 112 -22.36 10.57 11.34
CA SER A 112 -21.95 11.27 12.56
C SER A 112 -21.23 12.62 12.34
N GLY A 113 -21.03 13.05 11.08
CA GLY A 113 -20.40 14.32 10.73
C GLY A 113 -18.87 14.34 10.85
N GLY A 114 -18.27 13.21 11.20
CA GLY A 114 -16.83 12.99 11.19
C GLY A 114 -16.26 12.70 9.80
N GLN A 115 -14.94 12.52 9.73
CA GLN A 115 -14.28 11.93 8.57
C GLN A 115 -14.44 10.41 8.64
N HIS A 116 -14.68 9.78 7.49
CA HIS A 116 -14.90 8.34 7.36
C HIS A 116 -14.10 7.78 6.19
N ASP A 117 -13.98 6.45 6.14
CA ASP A 117 -13.42 5.76 4.99
C ASP A 117 -14.42 5.74 3.83
N SER A 118 -13.96 6.13 2.64
CA SER A 118 -14.75 6.04 1.41
C SER A 118 -15.11 4.60 1.05
N GLN A 119 -14.26 3.63 1.40
CA GLN A 119 -14.50 2.21 1.15
C GLN A 119 -15.67 1.70 2.01
N GLU A 120 -15.78 2.14 3.26
CA GLU A 120 -16.87 1.74 4.16
C GLU A 120 -18.22 2.20 3.60
N LEU A 121 -18.31 3.46 3.14
CA LEU A 121 -19.51 3.95 2.49
C LEU A 121 -19.79 3.22 1.18
N LEU A 122 -18.76 2.93 0.37
CA LEU A 122 -18.93 2.21 -0.89
C LEU A 122 -19.53 0.83 -0.64
N ALA A 123 -19.01 0.08 0.34
CA ALA A 123 -19.53 -1.22 0.73
C ALA A 123 -21.00 -1.11 1.17
N TRP A 124 -21.32 -0.16 2.05
CA TRP A 124 -22.70 0.07 2.49
C TRP A 124 -23.64 0.45 1.33
N LEU A 125 -23.18 1.29 0.40
CA LEU A 125 -24.00 1.75 -0.73
C LEU A 125 -24.31 0.59 -1.68
N LEU A 126 -23.30 -0.21 -2.04
CA LEU A 126 -23.49 -1.37 -2.92
C LEU A 126 -24.39 -2.42 -2.28
N ASP A 127 -24.23 -2.67 -0.98
CA ASP A 127 -25.10 -3.59 -0.22
C ASP A 127 -26.54 -3.06 -0.17
N SER A 128 -26.74 -1.78 0.19
CA SER A 128 -28.07 -1.16 0.23
C SER A 128 -28.77 -1.15 -1.14
N LEU A 129 -28.02 -0.91 -2.23
CA LEU A 129 -28.54 -0.98 -3.59
C LEU A 129 -28.85 -2.42 -3.99
N HIS A 130 -28.00 -3.38 -3.63
CA HIS A 130 -28.22 -4.79 -3.87
C HIS A 130 -29.52 -5.23 -3.21
N GLU A 131 -29.70 -4.91 -1.93
CA GLU A 131 -30.85 -5.28 -1.12
C GLU A 131 -32.15 -4.63 -1.60
N ASP A 132 -32.12 -3.36 -2.02
CA ASP A 132 -33.25 -2.66 -2.62
C ASP A 132 -33.64 -3.18 -4.01
N LEU A 133 -32.73 -3.83 -4.73
CA LEU A 133 -32.90 -4.30 -6.11
C LEU A 133 -32.78 -5.82 -6.26
N ASN A 134 -32.81 -6.56 -5.14
CA ASN A 134 -32.70 -8.01 -5.17
C ASN A 134 -33.99 -8.61 -5.77
N ARG A 135 -33.84 -9.27 -6.92
CA ARG A 135 -34.89 -9.95 -7.69
C ARG A 135 -35.44 -11.17 -6.96
N VAL A 136 -34.71 -11.71 -5.98
CA VAL A 136 -35.14 -12.86 -5.17
C VAL A 136 -36.09 -12.40 -4.06
N ALA A 137 -37.34 -12.85 -4.13
CA ALA A 137 -38.37 -12.51 -3.14
C ALA A 137 -38.29 -13.36 -1.86
N ASN A 138 -37.86 -14.63 -1.96
CA ASN A 138 -37.80 -15.56 -0.84
C ASN A 138 -36.41 -16.17 -0.71
N ARG A 139 -35.66 -15.76 0.31
CA ARG A 139 -34.33 -16.30 0.60
C ARG A 139 -34.48 -17.59 1.39
N GLN A 140 -34.23 -18.72 0.73
CA GLN A 140 -34.10 -19.99 1.42
C GLN A 140 -32.67 -20.15 1.92
N TYR A 141 -32.51 -20.33 3.23
CA TYR A 141 -31.21 -20.66 3.79
C TYR A 141 -30.77 -22.03 3.30
N THR A 142 -29.59 -22.08 2.69
CA THR A 142 -28.93 -23.32 2.26
C THR A 142 -27.53 -23.31 2.86
N GLU A 143 -27.16 -24.39 3.56
CA GLU A 143 -25.80 -24.53 4.08
C GLU A 143 -24.81 -24.73 2.93
N LEU A 144 -23.73 -23.95 2.95
CA LEU A 144 -22.62 -24.12 2.01
C LEU A 144 -21.83 -25.36 2.40
N ASN A 145 -21.95 -26.41 1.59
CA ASN A 145 -21.22 -27.64 1.79
C ASN A 145 -19.73 -27.44 1.47
N ASP A 146 -18.87 -28.14 2.21
CA ASP A 146 -17.45 -28.24 1.85
C ASP A 146 -17.30 -28.95 0.49
N SER A 147 -16.21 -28.66 -0.21
CA SER A 147 -15.80 -29.36 -1.43
C SER A 147 -15.84 -30.88 -1.27
N GLY A 148 -15.48 -31.42 -0.10
CA GLY A 148 -15.45 -32.85 0.17
C GLY A 148 -14.55 -33.64 -0.81
N GLY A 149 -13.52 -32.98 -1.37
CA GLY A 149 -12.64 -33.56 -2.39
C GLY A 149 -13.21 -33.59 -3.81
N ARG A 150 -14.38 -32.98 -4.06
CA ARG A 150 -14.96 -32.82 -5.40
C ARG A 150 -14.16 -31.82 -6.23
N PRO A 151 -14.25 -31.86 -7.58
CA PRO A 151 -13.58 -30.91 -8.45
C PRO A 151 -13.99 -29.46 -8.17
N ASP A 152 -13.01 -28.56 -8.14
CA ASP A 152 -13.20 -27.12 -7.88
C ASP A 152 -14.30 -26.50 -8.76
N GLU A 153 -14.31 -26.82 -10.06
CA GLU A 153 -15.26 -26.26 -11.03
C GLU A 153 -16.73 -26.57 -10.66
N VAL A 154 -16.98 -27.79 -10.18
CA VAL A 154 -18.34 -28.23 -9.79
C VAL A 154 -18.78 -27.52 -8.51
N VAL A 155 -17.89 -27.44 -7.51
CA VAL A 155 -18.19 -26.82 -6.21
C VAL A 155 -18.34 -25.31 -6.36
N ALA A 156 -17.52 -24.67 -7.21
CA ALA A 156 -17.61 -23.25 -7.54
C ALA A 156 -18.96 -22.90 -8.17
N GLU A 157 -19.38 -23.67 -9.19
CA GLU A 157 -20.65 -23.48 -9.86
C GLU A 157 -21.83 -23.68 -8.90
N GLU A 158 -21.83 -24.75 -8.10
CA GLU A 158 -22.86 -24.99 -7.08
C GLU A 158 -22.97 -23.84 -6.09
N ALA A 159 -21.83 -23.36 -5.55
CA ALA A 159 -21.79 -22.24 -4.61
C ALA A 159 -22.29 -20.94 -5.27
N TRP A 160 -21.99 -20.72 -6.55
CA TRP A 160 -22.46 -19.55 -7.28
C TRP A 160 -23.96 -19.60 -7.53
N GLN A 161 -24.50 -20.76 -7.94
CA GLN A 161 -25.95 -20.94 -8.11
C GLN A 161 -26.71 -20.77 -6.79
N GLN A 162 -26.15 -21.26 -5.67
CA GLN A 162 -26.72 -21.03 -4.33
C GLN A 162 -26.69 -19.54 -3.94
N HIS A 163 -25.60 -18.84 -4.27
CA HIS A 163 -25.54 -17.39 -4.07
C HIS A 163 -26.62 -16.67 -4.89
N LEU A 164 -26.76 -16.98 -6.18
CA LEU A 164 -27.78 -16.39 -7.06
C LEU A 164 -29.21 -16.73 -6.64
N ALA A 165 -29.45 -17.90 -6.04
CA ALA A 165 -30.75 -18.29 -5.52
C ALA A 165 -31.22 -17.40 -4.35
N THR A 166 -30.31 -16.65 -3.72
CA THR A 166 -30.60 -15.75 -2.58
C THR A 166 -30.31 -14.28 -2.88
N ASN A 167 -29.33 -14.01 -3.75
CA ASN A 167 -28.76 -12.70 -4.02
C ASN A 167 -28.63 -12.51 -5.54
N HIS A 168 -29.62 -11.86 -6.16
CA HIS A 168 -29.58 -11.60 -7.60
C HIS A 168 -30.10 -10.21 -7.90
N SER A 169 -29.20 -9.28 -8.24
CA SER A 169 -29.52 -7.91 -8.63
C SER A 169 -28.50 -7.40 -9.64
N ILE A 170 -28.74 -6.21 -10.20
CA ILE A 170 -27.75 -5.50 -11.02
C ILE A 170 -26.39 -5.32 -10.33
N ILE A 171 -26.35 -5.29 -8.99
CA ILE A 171 -25.10 -5.20 -8.25
C ILE A 171 -24.34 -6.53 -8.29
N THR A 172 -25.05 -7.65 -8.14
CA THR A 172 -24.47 -8.99 -8.34
C THR A 172 -23.92 -9.15 -9.75
N ASP A 173 -24.69 -8.72 -10.76
CA ASP A 173 -24.32 -8.85 -12.17
C ASP A 173 -23.02 -8.10 -12.53
N LEU A 174 -22.73 -6.97 -11.87
CA LEU A 174 -21.65 -6.06 -12.23
C LEU A 174 -20.43 -6.12 -11.32
N PHE A 175 -20.62 -6.35 -10.02
CA PHE A 175 -19.57 -6.18 -9.02
C PHE A 175 -19.14 -7.48 -8.36
N TYR A 176 -19.98 -8.53 -8.41
CA TYR A 176 -19.65 -9.76 -7.70
C TYR A 176 -18.76 -10.69 -8.53
N GLY A 177 -17.77 -11.26 -7.87
CA GLY A 177 -17.00 -12.41 -8.31
C GLY A 177 -16.99 -13.49 -7.23
N GLN A 178 -16.12 -14.49 -7.39
CA GLN A 178 -15.98 -15.60 -6.45
C GLN A 178 -14.51 -15.86 -6.11
N LEU A 179 -14.22 -16.07 -4.82
CA LEU A 179 -12.91 -16.45 -4.30
C LEU A 179 -12.92 -17.92 -3.88
N LYS A 180 -11.81 -18.62 -4.10
CA LYS A 180 -11.55 -19.93 -3.51
C LYS A 180 -10.80 -19.78 -2.20
N SER A 181 -11.46 -20.11 -1.09
CA SER A 181 -10.89 -20.12 0.25
C SER A 181 -10.47 -21.55 0.61
N LYS A 182 -9.18 -21.76 0.91
CA LYS A 182 -8.65 -23.05 1.38
C LYS A 182 -8.04 -22.87 2.77
N VAL A 183 -8.58 -23.58 3.75
CA VAL A 183 -8.10 -23.58 5.13
C VAL A 183 -7.57 -24.97 5.48
N THR A 184 -6.32 -25.05 5.91
CA THR A 184 -5.69 -26.29 6.35
C THR A 184 -5.47 -26.25 7.86
N CYS A 185 -6.06 -27.20 8.58
CA CYS A 185 -5.83 -27.35 10.02
C CYS A 185 -4.39 -27.85 10.27
N GLN A 186 -3.62 -27.10 11.06
CA GLN A 186 -2.22 -27.43 11.36
C GLN A 186 -2.06 -28.61 12.34
N VAL A 187 -3.13 -29.05 13.00
CA VAL A 187 -3.10 -30.16 13.97
C VAL A 187 -3.46 -31.49 13.31
N CYS A 188 -4.60 -31.55 12.60
CA CYS A 188 -5.09 -32.79 11.99
C CYS A 188 -4.85 -32.88 10.47
N GLY A 189 -4.32 -31.82 9.84
CA GLY A 189 -4.08 -31.78 8.39
C GLY A 189 -5.35 -31.70 7.53
N HIS A 190 -6.54 -31.61 8.12
CA HIS A 190 -7.80 -31.49 7.39
C HIS A 190 -7.83 -30.20 6.56
N GLU A 191 -8.16 -30.33 5.27
CA GLU A 191 -8.32 -29.22 4.35
C GLU A 191 -9.81 -28.98 4.08
N SER A 192 -10.26 -27.76 4.34
CA SER A 192 -11.60 -27.29 3.99
C SER A 192 -11.50 -26.29 2.85
N VAL A 193 -12.28 -26.51 1.79
CA VAL A 193 -12.30 -25.64 0.61
C VAL A 193 -13.70 -25.12 0.38
N ARG A 194 -13.82 -23.80 0.29
CA ARG A 194 -15.07 -23.09 0.03
C ARG A 194 -14.91 -22.07 -1.09
N PHE A 195 -16.04 -21.71 -1.69
CA PHE A 195 -16.12 -20.71 -2.74
C PHE A 195 -17.05 -19.59 -2.30
N ASP A 196 -16.48 -18.42 -2.01
CA ASP A 196 -17.17 -17.32 -1.37
C ASP A 196 -17.39 -16.17 -2.37
N PRO A 197 -18.60 -15.61 -2.47
CA PRO A 197 -18.86 -14.42 -3.28
C PRO A 197 -18.19 -13.20 -2.67
N PHE A 198 -17.63 -12.32 -3.51
CA PHE A 198 -17.05 -11.04 -3.09
C PHE A 198 -17.43 -9.93 -4.06
N ASN A 199 -17.54 -8.70 -3.58
CA ASN A 199 -17.75 -7.51 -4.42
C ASN A 199 -16.62 -6.46 -4.27
N LEU A 200 -15.63 -6.75 -3.44
CA LEU A 200 -14.47 -5.91 -3.18
C LEU A 200 -13.25 -6.79 -2.84
N LEU A 201 -12.08 -6.42 -3.37
CA LEU A 201 -10.80 -7.01 -2.99
C LEU A 201 -10.00 -6.01 -2.15
N SER A 202 -9.77 -6.35 -0.88
CA SER A 202 -8.82 -5.62 -0.04
C SER A 202 -7.43 -6.22 -0.25
N LEU A 203 -6.54 -5.46 -0.86
CA LEU A 203 -5.18 -5.89 -1.16
C LEU A 203 -4.24 -5.37 -0.07
N PRO A 204 -3.54 -6.25 0.68
CA PRO A 204 -2.53 -5.79 1.61
C PRO A 204 -1.38 -5.16 0.83
N LEU A 205 -0.92 -4.00 1.30
CA LEU A 205 0.32 -3.42 0.80
C LEU A 205 1.48 -4.28 1.32
N PRO A 206 2.48 -4.61 0.48
CA PRO A 206 3.70 -5.25 0.95
C PRO A 206 4.30 -4.38 2.05
N MET A 207 4.35 -4.89 3.29
CA MET A 207 4.94 -4.20 4.45
C MET A 207 6.47 -4.27 4.42
N GLU A 208 7.06 -4.29 3.23
CA GLU A 208 8.50 -4.34 3.11
C GLU A 208 9.04 -2.92 3.19
N SER A 209 9.07 -2.37 4.40
CA SER A 209 9.83 -1.16 4.72
C SER A 209 11.30 -1.53 4.63
N TYR A 210 11.95 -1.11 3.54
CA TYR A 210 13.38 -1.33 3.39
C TYR A 210 14.16 -0.07 3.72
N ILE A 211 15.31 -0.27 4.35
CA ILE A 211 16.35 0.73 4.55
C ILE A 211 17.51 0.42 3.61
N LEU A 212 18.04 1.47 2.97
CA LEU A 212 19.24 1.37 2.15
C LEU A 212 20.45 1.72 3.01
N CYS A 213 21.29 0.74 3.28
CA CYS A 213 22.51 0.89 4.06
C CYS A 213 23.71 1.06 3.14
N GLU A 214 24.47 2.11 3.36
CA GLU A 214 25.73 2.32 2.66
C GLU A 214 26.89 2.11 3.62
N VAL A 215 27.71 1.09 3.35
CA VAL A 215 28.78 0.66 4.25
C VAL A 215 30.12 0.68 3.50
N LEU A 216 31.10 1.42 4.03
CA LEU A 216 32.47 1.37 3.54
C LEU A 216 33.24 0.23 4.24
N VAL A 217 33.63 -0.78 3.48
CA VAL A 217 34.40 -1.92 4.00
C VAL A 217 35.90 -1.63 3.83
N VAL A 218 36.63 -1.65 4.94
CA VAL A 218 38.09 -1.48 5.01
C VAL A 218 38.71 -2.83 5.35
N ARG A 219 39.57 -3.34 4.46
CA ARG A 219 40.22 -4.65 4.60
C ARG A 219 41.60 -4.56 5.23
N LEU A 220 42.05 -5.66 5.84
CA LEU A 220 43.37 -5.74 6.48
C LEU A 220 44.53 -5.84 5.49
N ASN A 221 44.27 -6.40 4.31
CA ASN A 221 45.28 -6.62 3.27
C ASN A 221 45.74 -5.32 2.57
N GLY A 222 45.20 -4.15 2.96
CA GLY A 222 45.55 -2.86 2.38
C GLY A 222 44.87 -2.56 1.05
N ASP A 223 43.89 -3.36 0.63
CA ASP A 223 43.09 -3.08 -0.55
C ASP A 223 42.34 -1.74 -0.42
N CYS A 224 42.05 -1.11 -1.57
CA CYS A 224 41.26 0.11 -1.61
C CYS A 224 39.87 -0.14 -0.99
N PRO A 225 39.43 0.63 0.04
CA PRO A 225 38.13 0.45 0.66
C PRO A 225 36.98 0.53 -0.34
N VAL A 226 36.04 -0.41 -0.24
CA VAL A 226 34.90 -0.51 -1.17
C VAL A 226 33.61 -0.18 -0.44
N LYS A 227 32.80 0.70 -1.03
CA LYS A 227 31.48 1.08 -0.51
C LYS A 227 30.40 0.18 -1.08
N TYR A 228 29.70 -0.54 -0.22
CA TYR A 228 28.61 -1.45 -0.56
C TYR A 228 27.25 -0.82 -0.21
N GLY A 229 26.25 -1.09 -1.04
CA GLY A 229 24.86 -0.72 -0.80
C GLY A 229 24.03 -1.97 -0.51
N VAL A 230 23.42 -2.05 0.67
CA VAL A 230 22.64 -3.20 1.13
C VAL A 230 21.20 -2.78 1.40
N ARG A 231 20.23 -3.57 0.96
CA ARG A 231 18.81 -3.34 1.22
C ARG A 231 18.34 -4.27 2.34
N LEU A 232 18.01 -3.71 3.49
CA LEU A 232 17.57 -4.45 4.66
C LEU A 232 16.13 -4.10 5.04
N ASN A 233 15.46 -4.98 5.78
CA ASN A 233 14.19 -4.64 6.43
C ASN A 233 14.41 -3.52 7.47
N SER A 234 13.45 -2.63 7.69
CA SER A 234 13.52 -1.58 8.71
C SER A 234 13.67 -2.10 10.14
N GLU A 235 13.28 -3.35 10.38
CA GLU A 235 13.44 -4.04 11.65
C GLU A 235 14.70 -4.92 11.73
N ALA A 236 15.52 -4.92 10.67
CA ALA A 236 16.73 -5.74 10.61
C ALA A 236 17.75 -5.32 11.67
N ARG A 237 18.55 -6.29 12.12
CA ARG A 237 19.68 -6.06 13.03
C ARG A 237 21.00 -5.94 12.27
N TYR A 238 22.02 -5.37 12.92
CA TYR A 238 23.35 -5.25 12.29
C TYR A 238 23.99 -6.61 11.96
N LEU A 239 23.59 -7.70 12.63
CA LEU A 239 23.97 -9.04 12.22
C LEU A 239 23.54 -9.37 10.78
N GLU A 240 22.30 -9.02 10.41
CA GLU A 240 21.79 -9.24 9.05
C GLU A 240 22.56 -8.41 8.02
N LEU A 241 22.97 -7.19 8.40
CA LEU A 241 23.85 -6.36 7.58
C LEU A 241 25.21 -7.05 7.33
N LYS A 242 25.83 -7.62 8.36
CA LYS A 242 27.09 -8.36 8.24
C LYS A 242 26.95 -9.60 7.35
N VAL A 243 25.86 -10.34 7.46
CA VAL A 243 25.59 -11.50 6.61
C VAL A 243 25.46 -11.08 5.14
N GLN A 244 24.72 -10.02 4.84
CA GLN A 244 24.62 -9.50 3.47
C GLN A 244 25.95 -8.94 2.96
N LEU A 245 26.74 -8.29 3.81
CA LEU A 245 28.09 -7.84 3.45
C LEU A 245 29.01 -9.03 3.16
N TYR A 246 28.92 -10.11 3.92
CA TYR A 246 29.70 -11.33 3.68
C TYR A 246 29.43 -11.91 2.27
N GLU A 247 28.17 -11.93 1.83
CA GLU A 247 27.83 -12.38 0.48
C GLU A 247 28.43 -11.50 -0.63
N LEU A 248 28.61 -10.20 -0.36
CA LEU A 248 29.14 -9.23 -1.32
C LEU A 248 30.67 -9.12 -1.30
N CYS A 249 31.28 -9.18 -0.12
CA CYS A 249 32.70 -8.89 0.09
C CYS A 249 33.50 -10.11 0.55
N GLY A 250 32.88 -11.24 0.88
CA GLY A 250 33.56 -12.49 1.27
C GLY A 250 34.23 -12.48 2.65
N VAL A 251 34.10 -11.40 3.44
CA VAL A 251 34.64 -11.31 4.81
C VAL A 251 33.61 -11.86 5.78
N LYS A 252 33.98 -12.86 6.60
CA LYS A 252 33.06 -13.51 7.53
C LYS A 252 32.41 -12.48 8.49
N PRO A 253 31.12 -12.64 8.87
CA PRO A 253 30.43 -11.73 9.78
C PRO A 253 31.16 -11.49 11.10
N ASP A 254 31.77 -12.52 11.68
CA ASP A 254 32.52 -12.43 12.95
C ASP A 254 33.80 -11.59 12.83
N ARG A 255 34.33 -11.44 11.61
CA ARG A 255 35.51 -10.65 11.30
C ARG A 255 35.16 -9.23 10.83
N LEU A 256 33.90 -8.83 10.88
CA LEU A 256 33.47 -7.47 10.55
C LEU A 256 33.14 -6.69 11.83
N LEU A 257 33.87 -5.61 12.08
CA LEU A 257 33.55 -4.65 13.12
C LEU A 257 32.81 -3.46 12.49
N LEU A 258 31.53 -3.31 12.83
CA LEU A 258 30.70 -2.19 12.36
C LEU A 258 30.85 -0.98 13.28
N ALA A 259 31.04 0.18 12.67
CA ALA A 259 31.24 1.43 13.38
C ALA A 259 30.59 2.62 12.65
N GLU A 260 30.08 3.56 13.44
CA GLU A 260 29.75 4.91 12.97
C GLU A 260 30.98 5.79 13.10
N VAL A 261 31.40 6.41 12.00
CA VAL A 261 32.57 7.31 11.98
C VAL A 261 32.11 8.70 11.58
N ALA A 262 32.36 9.68 12.43
CA ALA A 262 32.08 11.09 12.15
C ALA A 262 33.25 11.95 12.63
N TYR A 263 33.54 13.03 11.91
CA TYR A 263 34.64 13.95 12.25
C TYR A 263 35.99 13.25 12.45
N CYS A 264 36.27 12.24 11.61
CA CYS A 264 37.48 11.40 11.68
C CYS A 264 37.66 10.63 13.01
N GLN A 265 36.57 10.40 13.74
CA GLN A 265 36.56 9.63 14.99
C GLN A 265 35.50 8.52 14.93
N ILE A 266 35.83 7.36 15.50
CA ILE A 266 34.84 6.30 15.74
C ILE A 266 33.92 6.79 16.86
N ARG A 267 32.65 7.02 16.52
CA ARG A 267 31.63 7.52 17.44
C ARG A 267 31.06 6.40 18.29
N VAL A 268 30.64 5.33 17.61
CA VAL A 268 29.93 4.21 18.21
C VAL A 268 30.32 2.92 17.48
N LEU A 269 30.63 1.88 18.24
CA LEU A 269 30.68 0.51 17.73
C LEU A 269 29.28 -0.07 17.78
N LEU A 270 28.85 -0.71 16.69
CA LEU A 270 27.47 -1.15 16.50
C LEU A 270 27.36 -2.64 16.85
N PRO A 271 26.66 -3.00 17.95
CA PRO A 271 26.49 -4.39 18.34
C PRO A 271 25.55 -5.13 17.40
N ASP A 272 25.82 -6.42 17.21
CA ASP A 272 25.09 -7.28 16.26
C ASP A 272 23.61 -7.41 16.58
N GLU A 273 23.25 -7.36 17.87
CA GLU A 273 21.87 -7.46 18.35
C GLU A 273 21.07 -6.15 18.23
N SER A 274 21.74 -5.03 17.96
CA SER A 274 21.07 -3.75 17.86
C SER A 274 20.35 -3.59 16.52
N ARG A 275 19.18 -2.94 16.56
CA ARG A 275 18.40 -2.63 15.36
C ARG A 275 19.13 -1.58 14.53
N VAL A 276 19.13 -1.77 13.22
CA VAL A 276 19.76 -0.83 12.30
C VAL A 276 19.04 0.53 12.38
N ASN A 277 19.79 1.58 12.71
CA ASN A 277 19.26 2.92 12.83
C ASN A 277 19.17 3.59 11.45
N SER A 278 17.96 3.88 10.97
CA SER A 278 17.72 4.48 9.65
C SER A 278 18.35 5.87 9.46
N SER A 279 18.69 6.57 10.53
CA SER A 279 19.25 7.93 10.48
C SER A 279 20.77 7.98 10.26
N THR A 280 21.50 6.94 10.68
CA THR A 280 22.98 6.88 10.61
C THR A 280 23.49 5.88 9.56
N VAL A 281 22.56 5.23 8.86
CA VAL A 281 22.80 4.05 8.02
C VAL A 281 23.52 4.34 6.69
N THR A 282 23.70 5.61 6.35
CA THR A 282 24.38 6.07 5.14
C THR A 282 25.88 6.32 5.31
N GLU A 283 26.39 6.28 6.55
CA GLU A 283 27.79 6.57 6.89
C GLU A 283 28.40 5.48 7.79
N LEU A 284 28.14 4.21 7.45
CA LEU A 284 28.67 3.07 8.19
C LEU A 284 30.05 2.65 7.68
N TYR A 285 30.92 2.26 8.60
CA TYR A 285 32.22 1.65 8.31
C TYR A 285 32.24 0.23 8.83
N ALA A 286 32.81 -0.68 8.03
CA ALA A 286 33.05 -2.06 8.42
C ALA A 286 34.54 -2.34 8.33
N TYR A 287 35.18 -2.57 9.47
CA TYR A 287 36.60 -2.88 9.56
C TYR A 287 36.79 -4.39 9.64
N GLU A 288 37.64 -4.95 8.79
CA GLU A 288 38.05 -6.36 8.90
C GLU A 288 38.95 -6.57 10.13
N LEU A 289 38.64 -7.57 10.95
CA LEU A 289 39.43 -7.97 12.12
C LEU A 289 40.37 -9.14 11.79
N PRO A 290 41.54 -9.22 12.46
CA PRO A 290 42.46 -10.36 12.31
C PRO A 290 41.81 -11.67 12.74
N ASP A 291 42.29 -12.80 12.22
CA ASP A 291 41.84 -14.10 12.72
C ASP A 291 42.31 -14.28 14.16
N VAL A 292 41.40 -14.71 15.03
CA VAL A 292 41.69 -14.90 16.47
C VAL A 292 42.70 -16.03 16.68
N ASP A 293 42.84 -16.93 15.70
CA ASP A 293 43.83 -18.02 15.68
C ASP A 293 45.28 -17.53 15.45
N ASP A 294 45.49 -16.33 14.88
CA ASP A 294 46.83 -15.79 14.62
C ASP A 294 47.50 -15.17 15.86
N VAL A 295 46.73 -14.89 16.92
CA VAL A 295 47.23 -14.20 18.14
C VAL A 295 47.68 -15.18 19.24
N ALA A 296 47.34 -16.47 19.13
CA ALA A 296 47.73 -17.49 20.12
C ALA A 296 49.14 -18.09 19.89
N GLY A 297 49.87 -17.64 18.86
CA GLY A 297 51.13 -18.25 18.42
C GLY A 297 52.43 -17.61 18.93
N THR A 298 52.38 -16.52 19.70
CA THR A 298 53.60 -15.83 20.16
C THR A 298 53.45 -15.34 21.60
N ASP A 299 53.51 -16.24 22.57
CA ASP A 299 53.95 -15.87 23.92
C ASP A 299 54.54 -17.08 24.66
N GLU A 300 55.79 -17.44 24.33
CA GLU A 300 56.68 -18.14 25.27
C GLU A 300 58.09 -17.53 25.18
N GLY A 301 58.40 -16.66 26.16
CA GLY A 301 59.72 -16.47 26.76
C GLY A 301 60.77 -15.65 25.99
N GLU A 302 61.13 -14.48 26.51
CA GLU A 302 62.50 -14.21 27.01
C GLU A 302 62.63 -12.82 27.70
N ASN A 303 62.98 -12.90 28.98
CA ASN A 303 63.82 -12.03 29.83
C ASN A 303 63.86 -10.49 29.67
N GLU A 304 63.75 -9.86 30.84
CA GLU A 304 64.16 -8.48 31.14
C GLU A 304 65.64 -8.23 30.81
N THR A 305 65.92 -7.24 29.97
CA THR A 305 67.09 -6.36 30.08
C THR A 305 66.70 -4.96 29.62
N GLU A 306 66.88 -3.98 30.51
CA GLU A 306 66.83 -2.56 30.20
C GLU A 306 67.98 -2.18 29.26
N GLU A 307 67.67 -1.78 28.03
CA GLU A 307 68.54 -0.95 27.20
C GLU A 307 67.73 0.20 26.61
N GLU A 308 68.07 1.42 27.02
CA GLU A 308 67.55 2.68 26.54
C GLU A 308 68.25 3.02 25.20
N MET A 309 67.58 2.96 24.04
CA MET A 309 67.99 3.69 22.82
C MET A 309 66.88 3.77 21.74
N GLY A 310 66.45 5.01 21.42
CA GLY A 310 66.15 5.47 20.06
C GLY A 310 64.74 5.27 19.49
N ILE A 311 63.89 6.29 19.61
CA ILE A 311 62.68 6.45 18.79
C ILE A 311 63.11 6.88 17.37
N PRO A 312 62.79 6.17 16.28
CA PRO A 312 62.82 6.75 14.94
C PRO A 312 61.50 7.49 14.69
N ASP A 313 61.59 8.80 14.49
CA ASP A 313 60.47 9.68 14.17
C ASP A 313 59.63 9.15 12.97
N SER A 314 58.34 8.95 13.21
CA SER A 314 57.32 8.84 12.16
C SER A 314 57.01 10.23 11.58
N PRO A 315 57.00 10.44 10.25
CA PRO A 315 56.96 11.77 9.64
C PRO A 315 55.54 12.33 9.46
N LEU A 316 54.66 12.22 10.46
CA LEU A 316 53.30 12.79 10.38
C LEU A 316 52.91 13.77 11.49
N ALA A 317 53.82 14.11 12.40
CA ALA A 317 53.58 15.13 13.43
C ALA A 317 54.31 16.45 13.11
N ARG A 318 53.88 17.17 12.08
CA ARG A 318 54.13 18.62 11.96
C ARG A 318 52.93 19.32 11.32
N SER A 319 52.04 19.83 12.16
CA SER A 319 51.10 20.88 11.77
C SER A 319 51.85 22.22 11.72
N PRO A 320 51.80 23.01 10.65
CA PRO A 320 52.13 24.43 10.76
C PRO A 320 50.90 25.19 11.27
N GLU A 321 51.08 25.94 12.35
CA GLU A 321 50.16 27.00 12.75
C GLU A 321 50.13 28.08 11.65
N VAL A 322 48.95 28.38 11.10
CA VAL A 322 48.74 29.62 10.33
C VAL A 322 47.39 30.23 10.70
N SER A 323 47.47 31.53 10.99
CA SER A 323 46.41 32.45 11.41
C SER A 323 45.42 32.78 10.30
N ALA A 324 44.31 33.38 10.72
CA ALA A 324 43.18 33.81 9.90
C ALA A 324 43.53 34.57 8.61
N GLY A 325 42.89 34.19 7.50
CA GLY A 325 42.83 34.98 6.27
C GLY A 325 42.76 34.13 5.00
N SER A 326 41.57 34.08 4.39
CA SER A 326 41.25 33.88 2.97
C SER A 326 42.22 33.10 2.06
N ALA A 327 41.76 32.00 1.45
CA ALA A 327 42.01 31.72 0.02
C ALA A 327 41.14 30.57 -0.54
N LEU A 328 40.84 30.73 -1.82
CA LEU A 328 40.11 29.86 -2.73
C LEU A 328 40.88 28.59 -3.15
N CYS A 329 40.15 27.72 -3.87
CA CYS A 329 40.56 26.66 -4.82
C CYS A 329 40.77 25.25 -4.20
N MET A 330 40.33 24.14 -4.78
CA MET A 330 39.53 23.83 -5.99
C MET A 330 39.04 22.35 -5.89
N PRO A 331 38.13 21.87 -6.78
CA PRO A 331 37.24 20.73 -6.53
C PRO A 331 37.83 19.32 -6.81
N ASN A 332 37.19 18.33 -6.17
CA ASN A 332 37.34 16.89 -6.39
C ASN A 332 37.29 16.51 -7.88
N ILE A 333 38.40 15.98 -8.39
CA ILE A 333 38.44 15.25 -9.67
C ILE A 333 37.95 13.82 -9.38
N LEU A 334 36.68 13.57 -9.71
CA LEU A 334 36.10 12.23 -9.80
C LEU A 334 36.43 11.63 -11.16
N CYS A 335 37.33 10.65 -11.21
CA CYS A 335 37.57 9.84 -12.40
C CYS A 335 36.50 8.75 -12.53
N PHE A 336 35.49 8.97 -13.37
CA PHE A 336 34.56 7.92 -13.78
C PHE A 336 35.19 7.05 -14.90
N LYS A 337 35.42 5.77 -14.61
CA LYS A 337 35.85 4.80 -15.61
C LYS A 337 34.66 4.39 -16.47
N HIS A 338 34.51 5.05 -17.61
CA HIS A 338 33.50 4.70 -18.63
C HIS A 338 33.93 3.41 -19.34
N ASN A 339 33.23 2.30 -19.15
CA ASN A 339 33.44 1.10 -19.96
C ASN A 339 32.36 1.02 -21.05
N LYS A 340 32.80 1.09 -22.31
CA LYS A 340 31.96 1.22 -23.50
C LYS A 340 32.03 -0.09 -24.28
N LYS A 341 30.98 -0.91 -24.23
CA LYS A 341 30.70 -1.93 -25.26
C LYS A 341 29.21 -1.94 -25.64
N ARG A 342 28.92 -1.32 -26.78
CA ARG A 342 27.81 -1.62 -27.72
C ARG A 342 28.32 -2.80 -28.60
N SER A 343 27.56 -3.71 -29.20
CA SER A 343 26.14 -4.00 -29.43
C SER A 343 26.03 -5.53 -29.60
N GLU A 344 24.86 -6.16 -29.51
CA GLU A 344 24.09 -6.56 -30.70
C GLU A 344 22.66 -7.00 -30.32
N LEU A 345 21.71 -6.69 -31.23
CA LEU A 345 20.28 -6.98 -31.15
C LEU A 345 19.98 -8.46 -31.41
N GLY A 346 18.96 -9.01 -30.74
CA GLY A 346 18.36 -10.30 -31.10
C GLY A 346 17.02 -10.59 -30.44
N HIS A 347 15.93 -10.24 -31.14
CA HIS A 347 14.60 -10.88 -31.17
C HIS A 347 13.80 -11.09 -29.86
N ASN A 348 12.74 -10.29 -29.72
CA ASN A 348 11.64 -10.45 -28.76
C ASN A 348 10.91 -11.80 -28.94
N ARG A 349 10.83 -12.60 -27.86
CA ARG A 349 9.78 -13.61 -27.65
C ARG A 349 8.88 -13.16 -26.49
N PRO A 350 7.55 -13.36 -26.55
CA PRO A 350 6.65 -12.99 -25.48
C PRO A 350 6.83 -13.92 -24.28
N VAL A 351 7.02 -13.34 -23.09
CA VAL A 351 7.07 -14.05 -21.82
C VAL A 351 5.63 -14.40 -21.41
N PRO A 352 5.32 -15.67 -21.06
CA PRO A 352 3.98 -16.03 -20.61
C PRO A 352 3.74 -15.49 -19.19
N LEU A 353 2.59 -14.84 -18.99
CA LEU A 353 2.09 -14.43 -17.68
C LEU A 353 1.87 -15.67 -16.81
N LYS A 354 2.67 -15.83 -15.75
CA LYS A 354 2.41 -16.82 -14.70
C LYS A 354 1.19 -16.39 -13.90
N LYS A 355 0.23 -17.31 -13.70
CA LYS A 355 -0.86 -17.16 -12.73
C LYS A 355 -0.24 -16.92 -11.35
N SER A 356 -0.49 -15.75 -10.77
CA SER A 356 -0.12 -15.45 -9.39
C SER A 356 -1.18 -15.99 -8.44
N SER A 357 -0.84 -17.02 -7.67
CA SER A 357 -1.59 -17.44 -6.49
C SER A 357 -1.07 -16.67 -5.28
N ILE A 358 -1.94 -15.92 -4.60
CA ILE A 358 -1.62 -15.26 -3.33
C ILE A 358 -1.99 -16.24 -2.20
N SER A 359 -0.99 -16.69 -1.44
CA SER A 359 -1.18 -17.44 -0.19
C SER A 359 -0.93 -16.49 0.97
N ILE A 360 -1.93 -16.30 1.85
CA ILE A 360 -1.79 -15.50 3.07
C ILE A 360 -1.70 -16.48 4.24
N HIS A 361 -0.52 -16.56 4.87
CA HIS A 361 -0.33 -17.30 6.12
C HIS A 361 -0.57 -16.35 7.30
N SER A 362 -1.65 -16.56 8.06
CA SER A 362 -1.86 -15.89 9.34
C SER A 362 -1.12 -16.63 10.44
N GLY A 363 -0.04 -16.05 10.97
CA GLY A 363 0.63 -16.52 12.18
C GLY A 363 -0.13 -16.08 13.43
N SER A 364 -0.54 -17.04 14.27
CA SER A 364 -1.20 -16.78 15.55
C SER A 364 -0.16 -16.83 16.68
N SER A 365 0.09 -15.70 17.34
CA SER A 365 0.78 -15.66 18.63
C SER A 365 -0.18 -16.10 19.73
N ALA A 366 0.08 -17.28 20.31
CA ALA A 366 -0.68 -17.80 21.45
C ALA A 366 -0.24 -17.07 22.74
N ALA A 367 -1.17 -16.37 23.38
CA ALA A 367 -1.04 -15.91 24.76
C ALA A 367 -1.78 -16.92 25.66
N SER A 368 -1.01 -17.64 26.48
CA SER A 368 -1.49 -18.54 27.52
C SER A 368 -2.07 -17.74 28.69
N ALA A 369 -3.36 -17.93 28.99
CA ALA A 369 -3.96 -17.51 30.26
C ALA A 369 -4.32 -18.76 31.07
N SER A 370 -3.57 -18.96 32.15
CA SER A 370 -3.79 -19.95 33.19
C SER A 370 -5.02 -19.59 34.03
N SER A 371 -5.99 -20.50 34.10
CA SER A 371 -7.12 -20.46 35.01
C SER A 371 -6.72 -21.04 36.38
N GLU A 372 -6.71 -20.20 37.42
CA GLU A 372 -6.77 -20.65 38.81
C GLU A 372 -8.23 -20.70 39.28
N SER A 373 -8.56 -21.85 39.85
CA SER A 373 -9.79 -22.21 40.51
C SER A 373 -9.95 -21.53 41.87
N SER A 374 -11.14 -20.99 42.15
CA SER A 374 -11.82 -21.03 43.45
C SER A 374 -13.30 -20.74 43.25
#